data_AF-A0A2V5IKF3-F1
#
_entry.id   AF-A0A2V5IKF3-F1
#
_cell.length_a   1.000
_cell.length_b   1.000
_cell.length_c   1.000
_cell.angle_alpha   90.00
_cell.angle_beta   90.00
_cell.angle_gamma   90.00
#
_symmetry.space_group_name_H-M   'P 1'
#
loop_
_entity.id
_entity.type
_entity.pdbx_description
1 polymer ?
#
loop_
_entity_poly.entity_id
_entity_poly.type
_entity_poly.pdbx_seq_one_letter_code
_entity_poly.pdbx_strand_id
1 'polypeptide(L)'
;MLRSTFFKAAAVGVAAIFALTACGSGSDASSADTIKVGALAVPAGDMLKHVAKELAPKDGLTLDYKEFSDYNTPNAALSDGDIDANLFQNTTFLETYNKAAGKDLVSVGKVYLPPMALYSNDIATLAELPEGASIAVPNDPTNEGRALLLLASKGLIEVKDNPITLKDITANPKNFKFTEIENASLPQALNDKDAAIVTLAFALPAGLSSDKQLVVEGEDSPFYNVLAVRAEMKDDPRVQKLLAILTSPDMKDYINTEFKGLVIPAS
;
A
#
# COMPACT_ATOMS: atom_id res chain seq x y z
N MET A 1 -32.22 93.69 7.11
CA MET A 1 -31.29 92.98 8.01
C MET A 1 -30.19 92.37 7.15
N LEU A 2 -29.01 93.02 7.13
CA LEU A 2 -27.68 92.53 7.59
C LEU A 2 -27.07 91.45 6.65
N ARG A 3 -25.98 91.78 5.91
CA ARG A 3 -24.54 91.52 6.22
C ARG A 3 -24.23 90.01 6.26
N SER A 4 -23.14 89.43 5.72
CA SER A 4 -21.89 89.88 5.11
C SER A 4 -21.14 88.65 4.57
N THR A 5 -20.23 88.88 3.61
CA THR A 5 -18.97 88.16 3.31
C THR A 5 -18.40 87.17 4.35
N PHE A 6 -17.81 86.03 3.92
CA PHE A 6 -16.35 85.74 3.96
C PHE A 6 -15.92 84.24 3.93
N PHE A 7 -14.73 84.02 3.33
CA PHE A 7 -13.63 83.07 3.64
C PHE A 7 -13.66 81.56 3.24
N LYS A 8 -12.81 81.27 2.23
CA LYS A 8 -11.76 80.22 2.08
C LYS A 8 -11.80 78.96 2.96
N ALA A 9 -11.58 77.78 2.34
CA ALA A 9 -10.42 76.92 2.63
C ALA A 9 -10.31 75.76 1.62
N ALA A 10 -9.09 75.55 1.13
CA ALA A 10 -8.69 74.42 0.31
C ALA A 10 -8.45 73.17 1.17
N ALA A 11 -8.74 71.99 0.63
CA ALA A 11 -8.18 70.73 1.11
C ALA A 11 -7.67 69.94 -0.09
N VAL A 12 -6.36 70.05 -0.33
CA VAL A 12 -5.61 69.18 -1.24
C VAL A 12 -5.42 67.85 -0.53
N GLY A 13 -6.14 66.82 -0.97
CA GLY A 13 -5.94 65.45 -0.50
C GLY A 13 -4.78 64.80 -1.25
N VAL A 14 -3.64 64.66 -0.57
CA VAL A 14 -2.51 63.84 -1.02
C VAL A 14 -2.91 62.38 -0.84
N ALA A 15 -3.25 61.69 -1.93
CA ALA A 15 -3.42 60.24 -1.93
C ALA A 15 -2.03 59.59 -2.04
N ALA A 16 -1.46 59.20 -0.89
CA ALA A 16 -0.25 58.39 -0.84
C ALA A 16 -0.60 56.94 -1.26
N ILE A 17 -0.11 56.55 -2.44
CA ILE A 17 -0.11 55.16 -2.91
C ILE A 17 0.95 54.42 -2.09
N PHE A 18 0.52 53.71 -1.05
CA PHE A 18 1.36 52.68 -0.43
C PHE A 18 1.35 51.44 -1.34
N ALA A 19 2.39 51.32 -2.16
CA ALA A 19 2.77 50.04 -2.74
C ALA A 19 3.25 49.13 -1.60
N LEU A 20 2.38 48.25 -1.09
CA LEU A 20 2.80 47.14 -0.25
C LEU A 20 3.51 46.10 -1.13
N THR A 21 4.83 46.19 -1.20
CA THR A 21 5.70 45.06 -1.53
C THR A 21 5.67 44.08 -0.36
N ALA A 22 4.72 43.14 -0.40
CA ALA A 22 4.71 41.97 0.47
C ALA A 22 5.47 40.82 -0.22
N CYS A 23 6.80 40.92 -0.29
CA CYS A 23 7.66 39.75 -0.45
C CYS A 23 7.87 39.15 0.94
N GLY A 24 6.96 38.26 1.33
CA GLY A 24 7.11 37.38 2.47
C GLY A 24 7.09 35.95 1.96
N SER A 25 8.26 35.43 1.56
CA SER A 25 8.47 34.02 1.26
C SER A 25 8.49 33.23 2.57
N GLY A 26 7.32 33.03 3.15
CA GLY A 26 7.04 31.88 4.00
C GLY A 26 6.71 30.72 3.08
N SER A 27 7.47 29.63 3.18
CA SER A 27 7.18 28.36 2.54
C SER A 27 5.94 27.73 3.21
N ASP A 28 4.78 28.34 2.99
CA ASP A 28 3.52 27.62 3.15
C ASP A 28 3.49 26.60 2.03
N ALA A 29 3.60 25.32 2.38
CA ALA A 29 3.36 24.23 1.43
C ALA A 29 2.00 24.49 0.79
N SER A 30 2.01 24.80 -0.51
CA SER A 30 0.78 25.10 -1.21
C SER A 30 -0.08 23.83 -1.19
N SER A 31 -1.40 23.98 -1.00
CA SER A 31 -2.33 22.84 -1.13
C SER A 31 -2.22 22.10 -2.48
N ALA A 32 -1.54 22.71 -3.47
CA ALA A 32 -1.28 22.12 -4.78
C ALA A 32 -0.18 21.04 -4.76
N ASP A 33 0.63 20.93 -3.71
CA ASP A 33 1.75 19.97 -3.61
C ASP A 33 1.51 18.82 -2.61
N THR A 34 0.29 18.73 -2.06
CA THR A 34 -0.10 17.60 -1.19
C THR A 34 -0.58 16.42 -2.03
N ILE A 35 -0.11 15.21 -1.69
CA ILE A 35 -0.62 13.95 -2.23
C ILE A 35 -1.13 13.05 -1.09
N LYS A 36 -2.38 12.60 -1.21
CA LYS A 36 -3.00 11.68 -0.26
C LYS A 36 -2.76 10.24 -0.66
N VAL A 37 -2.09 9.46 0.19
CA VAL A 37 -1.71 8.08 -0.13
C VAL A 37 -2.31 7.11 0.87
N GLY A 38 -3.14 6.20 0.38
CA GLY A 38 -3.70 5.11 1.17
C GLY A 38 -2.79 3.89 1.24
N ALA A 39 -2.59 3.34 2.44
CA ALA A 39 -1.91 2.05 2.59
C ALA A 39 -2.33 1.34 3.88
N LEU A 40 -1.95 0.07 4.00
CA LEU A 40 -1.97 -0.64 5.29
C LEU A 40 -0.82 -0.14 6.18
N ALA A 41 -0.98 -0.32 7.49
CA ALA A 41 -0.05 0.16 8.52
C ALA A 41 1.42 -0.22 8.26
N VAL A 42 1.69 -1.47 7.87
CA VAL A 42 3.04 -2.03 7.68
C VAL A 42 3.02 -2.99 6.49
N PRO A 43 4.06 -3.06 5.64
CA PRO A 43 5.25 -2.20 5.63
C PRO A 43 5.01 -0.84 4.96
N ALA A 44 4.01 -0.72 4.08
CA ALA A 44 3.80 0.48 3.28
C ALA A 44 3.50 1.73 4.13
N GLY A 45 2.72 1.64 5.20
CA GLY A 45 2.46 2.77 6.08
C GLY A 45 3.74 3.30 6.73
N ASP A 46 4.66 2.43 7.15
CA ASP A 46 5.96 2.85 7.69
C ASP A 46 6.86 3.48 6.62
N MET A 47 6.87 2.93 5.40
CA MET A 47 7.53 3.55 4.25
C MET A 47 6.97 4.95 3.97
N LEU A 48 5.64 5.12 3.95
CA LEU A 48 4.99 6.40 3.68
C LEU A 48 5.23 7.42 4.81
N LYS A 49 5.28 6.98 6.08
CA LYS A 49 5.69 7.84 7.21
C LYS A 49 7.14 8.29 7.05
N HIS A 50 8.04 7.40 6.64
CA HIS A 50 9.43 7.76 6.36
C HIS A 50 9.53 8.76 5.20
N VAL A 51 8.80 8.53 4.10
CA VAL A 51 8.71 9.47 2.97
C VAL A 51 8.21 10.84 3.44
N ALA A 52 7.09 10.89 4.16
CA ALA A 52 6.47 12.14 4.61
C ALA A 52 7.41 12.96 5.50
N LYS A 53 8.20 12.29 6.34
CA LYS A 53 9.08 12.94 7.31
C LYS A 53 10.44 13.32 6.72
N GLU A 54 11.07 12.44 5.95
CA GLU A 54 12.50 12.54 5.64
C GLU A 54 12.80 12.80 4.15
N LEU A 55 11.92 12.38 3.23
CA LEU A 55 12.23 12.37 1.79
C LEU A 55 11.39 13.38 1.00
N ALA A 56 10.06 13.33 1.09
CA ALA A 56 9.15 14.18 0.32
C ALA A 56 9.38 15.70 0.51
N PRO A 57 9.69 16.21 1.71
CA PRO A 57 9.97 17.64 1.89
C PRO A 57 11.17 18.15 1.09
N LYS A 58 12.16 17.29 0.78
CA LYS A 58 13.35 17.66 -0.02
C LYS A 58 12.98 18.00 -1.46
N ASP A 59 11.88 17.47 -1.97
CA ASP A 59 11.38 17.65 -3.34
C ASP A 59 10.15 18.58 -3.42
N GLY A 60 9.86 19.27 -2.31
CA GLY A 60 8.70 20.15 -2.18
C GLY A 60 7.37 19.42 -2.28
N LEU A 61 7.32 18.15 -1.88
CA LEU A 61 6.10 17.33 -1.86
C LEU A 61 5.63 17.18 -0.40
N THR A 62 4.32 17.33 -0.17
CA THR A 62 3.70 16.97 1.11
C THR A 62 2.95 15.66 0.97
N LEU A 63 3.23 14.68 1.82
CA LEU A 63 2.55 13.39 1.82
C LEU A 63 1.56 13.31 2.99
N ASP A 64 0.29 13.08 2.67
CA ASP A 64 -0.78 12.82 3.65
C ASP A 64 -1.12 11.32 3.63
N TYR A 65 -0.69 10.59 4.66
CA TYR A 65 -0.86 9.15 4.75
C TYR A 65 -2.23 8.81 5.37
N LYS A 66 -3.02 8.01 4.65
CA LYS A 66 -4.27 7.42 5.12
C LYS A 66 -4.11 5.93 5.38
N GLU A 67 -4.24 5.55 6.65
CA GLU A 67 -4.19 4.15 7.06
C GLU A 67 -5.50 3.41 6.74
N PHE A 68 -5.36 2.17 6.28
CA PHE A 68 -6.40 1.18 6.09
C PHE A 68 -6.07 -0.12 6.85
N SER A 69 -7.11 -0.88 7.20
CA SER A 69 -6.99 -2.12 7.98
C SER A 69 -7.33 -3.39 7.19
N ASP A 70 -7.74 -3.25 5.93
CA ASP A 70 -8.22 -4.34 5.09
C ASP A 70 -7.85 -4.11 3.60
N TYR A 71 -8.03 -5.14 2.76
CA TYR A 71 -7.74 -5.08 1.32
C TYR A 71 -8.91 -4.64 0.43
N ASN A 72 -10.12 -4.48 0.97
CA ASN A 72 -11.32 -4.19 0.19
C ASN A 72 -11.60 -2.69 0.07
N THR A 73 -11.26 -1.92 1.09
CA THR A 73 -11.56 -0.48 1.19
C THR A 73 -10.60 0.46 0.42
N PRO A 74 -9.28 0.19 0.26
CA PRO A 74 -8.38 1.19 -0.32
C PRO A 74 -8.64 1.51 -1.80
N ASN A 75 -9.09 0.53 -2.61
CA ASN A 75 -9.39 0.77 -4.02
C ASN A 75 -10.69 1.54 -4.24
N ALA A 76 -11.68 1.35 -3.37
CA ALA A 76 -12.91 2.16 -3.38
C ALA A 76 -12.58 3.63 -3.05
N ALA A 77 -11.81 3.87 -1.97
CA ALA A 77 -11.36 5.21 -1.61
C ALA A 77 -10.56 5.89 -2.74
N LEU A 78 -9.70 5.14 -3.44
CA LEU A 78 -8.97 5.65 -4.60
C LEU A 78 -9.90 5.99 -5.77
N SER A 79 -10.86 5.11 -6.06
CA SER A 79 -11.84 5.30 -7.13
C SER A 79 -12.77 6.48 -6.89
N ASP A 80 -13.11 6.74 -5.64
CA ASP A 80 -14.06 7.79 -5.24
C ASP A 80 -13.38 9.17 -5.06
N GLY A 81 -12.05 9.22 -5.08
CA GLY A 81 -11.29 10.46 -4.97
C GLY A 81 -10.90 10.85 -3.54
N ASP A 82 -11.15 9.99 -2.56
CA ASP A 82 -10.81 10.25 -1.15
C ASP A 82 -9.29 10.25 -0.91
N ILE A 83 -8.56 9.48 -1.73
CA ILE A 83 -7.09 9.45 -1.81
C ILE A 83 -6.64 9.62 -3.26
N ASP A 84 -5.42 10.11 -3.46
CA ASP A 84 -4.83 10.35 -4.79
C ASP A 84 -4.10 9.11 -5.33
N ALA A 85 -3.51 8.33 -4.42
CA ALA A 85 -2.81 7.09 -4.72
C ALA A 85 -3.03 6.05 -3.62
N ASN A 86 -2.78 4.78 -3.91
CA ASN A 86 -2.62 3.76 -2.88
C ASN A 86 -1.39 2.88 -3.12
N LEU A 87 -0.85 2.33 -2.03
CA LEU A 87 0.32 1.45 -2.02
C LEU A 87 0.05 0.27 -1.09
N PHE A 88 -0.68 -0.74 -1.57
CA PHE A 88 -1.01 -1.91 -0.76
C PHE A 88 -1.13 -3.23 -1.53
N GLN A 89 -1.16 -3.17 -2.86
CA GLN A 89 -1.57 -4.28 -3.72
C GLN A 89 -0.60 -4.48 -4.87
N ASN A 90 -0.61 -5.69 -5.45
CA ASN A 90 0.08 -6.00 -6.70
C ASN A 90 -0.83 -5.75 -7.93
N THR A 91 -0.26 -5.90 -9.13
CA THR A 91 -0.98 -5.67 -10.40
C THR A 91 -2.17 -6.60 -10.59
N THR A 92 -2.06 -7.88 -10.23
CA THR A 92 -3.16 -8.85 -10.37
C THR A 92 -4.37 -8.47 -9.52
N PHE A 93 -4.13 -7.98 -8.30
CA PHE A 93 -5.20 -7.53 -7.41
C PHE A 93 -5.90 -6.28 -7.97
N LEU A 94 -5.12 -5.33 -8.49
CA LEU A 94 -5.62 -4.11 -9.13
C LEU A 94 -6.51 -4.41 -10.34
N GLU A 95 -6.05 -5.31 -11.22
CA GLU A 95 -6.81 -5.75 -12.41
C GLU A 95 -8.09 -6.49 -12.03
N THR A 96 -8.04 -7.33 -10.98
CA THR A 96 -9.21 -8.03 -10.44
C THR A 96 -10.24 -7.03 -9.93
N TYR A 97 -9.82 -6.03 -9.17
CA TYR A 97 -10.69 -4.96 -8.70
C TYR A 97 -11.33 -4.19 -9.87
N ASN A 98 -10.53 -3.74 -10.84
CA ASN A 98 -11.03 -3.00 -12.00
C ASN A 98 -12.11 -3.77 -12.77
N LYS A 99 -11.87 -5.06 -13.00
CA LYS A 99 -12.83 -5.95 -13.67
C LYS A 99 -14.13 -6.09 -12.88
N ALA A 100 -14.05 -6.23 -11.56
CA ALA A 100 -15.22 -6.41 -10.70
C ALA A 100 -16.02 -5.12 -10.51
N ALA A 101 -15.34 -3.99 -10.33
CA ALA A 101 -15.94 -2.70 -9.99
C ALA A 101 -16.26 -1.82 -11.22
N GLY A 102 -15.85 -2.24 -12.43
CA GLY A 102 -15.99 -1.43 -13.64
C GLY A 102 -15.19 -0.13 -13.57
N LYS A 103 -13.98 -0.20 -13.00
CA LYS A 103 -13.06 0.93 -12.79
C LYS A 103 -11.82 0.79 -13.67
N ASP A 104 -11.04 1.86 -13.74
CA ASP A 104 -9.79 1.94 -14.51
C ASP A 104 -8.67 2.56 -13.67
N LEU A 105 -8.39 1.94 -12.53
CA LEU A 105 -7.23 2.28 -11.72
C LEU A 105 -5.97 1.73 -12.40
N VAL A 106 -4.89 2.50 -12.40
CA VAL A 106 -3.65 2.16 -13.11
C VAL A 106 -2.47 2.09 -12.15
N SER A 107 -1.57 1.16 -12.41
CA SER A 107 -0.24 1.12 -11.78
C SER A 107 0.67 2.15 -12.45
N VAL A 108 1.41 2.92 -11.64
CA VAL A 108 2.50 3.79 -12.15
C VAL A 108 3.88 3.18 -11.96
N GLY A 109 4.01 2.13 -11.14
CA GLY A 109 5.28 1.42 -10.97
C GLY A 109 5.29 0.45 -9.78
N LYS A 110 6.20 -0.53 -9.84
CA LYS A 110 6.48 -1.45 -8.73
C LYS A 110 7.33 -0.74 -7.67
N VAL A 111 7.07 -1.02 -6.40
CA VAL A 111 7.77 -0.37 -5.28
C VAL A 111 8.48 -1.39 -4.40
N TYR A 112 7.78 -2.42 -3.94
CA TYR A 112 8.35 -3.44 -3.06
C TYR A 112 7.60 -4.76 -3.19
N LEU A 113 8.26 -5.88 -2.91
CA LEU A 113 7.65 -7.19 -2.78
C LEU A 113 7.55 -7.52 -1.28
N PRO A 114 6.32 -7.70 -0.75
CA PRO A 114 6.08 -8.32 0.55
C PRO A 114 5.88 -9.83 0.36
N PRO A 115 6.85 -10.69 0.72
CA PRO A 115 6.70 -12.14 0.59
C PRO A 115 5.50 -12.68 1.38
N MET A 116 4.79 -13.63 0.78
CA MET A 116 3.78 -14.43 1.45
C MET A 116 4.44 -15.65 2.12
N ALA A 117 3.88 -16.12 3.24
CA ALA A 117 4.38 -17.32 3.88
C ALA A 117 3.27 -18.22 4.45
N LEU A 118 3.55 -19.51 4.52
CA LEU A 118 2.81 -20.48 5.32
C LEU A 118 3.35 -20.45 6.74
N TYR A 119 2.50 -20.15 7.70
CA TYR A 119 2.84 -20.10 9.12
C TYR A 119 2.21 -21.25 9.89
N SER A 120 2.85 -21.66 10.98
CA SER A 120 2.26 -22.54 11.99
C SER A 120 2.68 -22.10 13.39
N ASN A 121 1.81 -22.34 14.39
CA ASN A 121 2.16 -22.15 15.80
C ASN A 121 2.87 -23.37 16.40
N ASP A 122 2.52 -24.58 15.94
CA ASP A 122 2.90 -25.84 16.59
C ASP A 122 3.84 -26.71 15.73
N ILE A 123 3.88 -26.46 14.41
CA ILE A 123 4.68 -27.24 13.46
C ILE A 123 5.97 -26.48 13.17
N ALA A 124 7.12 -27.15 13.30
CA ALA A 124 8.43 -26.50 13.13
C ALA A 124 8.95 -26.59 11.70
N THR A 125 8.60 -27.66 10.98
CA THR A 125 9.09 -27.88 9.61
C THR A 125 8.00 -28.34 8.66
N LEU A 126 8.16 -28.03 7.37
CA LEU A 126 7.20 -28.45 6.34
C LEU A 126 7.00 -29.97 6.27
N ALA A 127 8.04 -30.74 6.61
CA ALA A 127 7.99 -32.21 6.61
C ALA A 127 7.04 -32.77 7.68
N GLU A 128 6.88 -32.05 8.80
CA GLU A 128 6.02 -32.42 9.93
C GLU A 128 4.54 -32.12 9.67
N LEU A 129 4.21 -31.39 8.61
CA LEU A 129 2.81 -31.09 8.26
C LEU A 129 2.03 -32.40 8.01
N PRO A 130 1.03 -32.73 8.86
CA PRO A 130 0.40 -34.03 8.86
C PRO A 130 -0.51 -34.23 7.65
N GLU A 131 -0.81 -35.50 7.34
CA GLU A 131 -1.90 -35.81 6.43
C GLU A 131 -3.22 -35.29 7.00
N GLY A 132 -4.04 -34.67 6.16
CA GLY A 132 -5.30 -34.08 6.57
C GLY A 132 -5.18 -32.74 7.31
N ALA A 133 -3.98 -32.15 7.38
CA ALA A 133 -3.78 -30.86 8.04
C ALA A 133 -4.79 -29.81 7.57
N SER A 134 -5.31 -29.05 8.52
CA SER A 134 -6.18 -27.91 8.31
C SER A 134 -5.36 -26.67 7.98
N ILE A 135 -5.60 -26.09 6.80
CA ILE A 135 -4.83 -24.95 6.28
C ILE A 135 -5.78 -23.80 5.97
N ALA A 136 -5.61 -22.67 6.65
CA ALA A 136 -6.30 -21.44 6.27
C ALA A 136 -5.59 -20.76 5.09
N VAL A 137 -6.38 -20.27 4.13
CA VAL A 137 -5.90 -19.53 2.96
C VAL A 137 -6.72 -18.24 2.77
N PRO A 138 -6.18 -17.21 2.09
CA PRO A 138 -6.95 -16.03 1.71
C PRO A 138 -8.20 -16.39 0.92
N ASN A 139 -9.26 -15.59 1.06
CA ASN A 139 -10.54 -15.77 0.36
C ASN A 139 -10.76 -14.80 -0.82
N ASP A 140 -9.74 -14.04 -1.20
CA ASP A 140 -9.77 -13.23 -2.42
C ASP A 140 -9.02 -13.95 -3.56
N PRO A 141 -9.50 -13.87 -4.81
CA PRO A 141 -8.96 -14.66 -5.92
C PRO A 141 -7.46 -14.48 -6.17
N THR A 142 -6.92 -13.28 -5.90
CA THR A 142 -5.51 -12.99 -6.17
C THR A 142 -4.61 -13.66 -5.12
N ASN A 143 -4.90 -13.44 -3.84
CA ASN A 143 -4.07 -14.02 -2.77
C ASN A 143 -4.34 -15.51 -2.56
N GLU A 144 -5.56 -16.00 -2.86
CA GLU A 144 -5.85 -17.44 -2.87
C GLU A 144 -5.05 -18.14 -3.96
N GLY A 145 -5.06 -17.61 -5.19
CA GLY A 145 -4.22 -18.10 -6.29
C GLY A 145 -2.73 -18.09 -5.93
N ARG A 146 -2.24 -16.99 -5.35
CA ARG A 146 -0.85 -16.85 -4.87
C ARG A 146 -0.52 -17.90 -3.79
N ALA A 147 -1.42 -18.14 -2.84
CA ALA A 147 -1.26 -19.15 -1.80
C ALA A 147 -1.15 -20.56 -2.40
N LEU A 148 -2.01 -20.87 -3.37
CA LEU A 148 -1.99 -22.15 -4.07
C LEU A 148 -0.69 -22.37 -4.87
N LEU A 149 -0.19 -21.33 -5.53
CA LEU A 149 1.11 -21.36 -6.21
C LEU A 149 2.26 -21.57 -5.22
N LEU A 150 2.23 -20.94 -4.04
CA LEU A 150 3.24 -21.15 -3.00
C LEU A 150 3.28 -22.61 -2.54
N LEU A 151 2.12 -23.21 -2.26
CA LEU A 151 2.03 -24.62 -1.86
C LEU A 151 2.49 -25.57 -2.99
N ALA A 152 2.08 -25.29 -4.24
CA ALA A 152 2.49 -26.06 -5.40
C ALA A 152 4.01 -25.99 -5.65
N SER A 153 4.63 -24.83 -5.41
CA SER A 153 6.09 -24.66 -5.54
C SER A 153 6.91 -25.59 -4.64
N LYS A 154 6.29 -26.12 -3.57
CA LYS A 154 6.90 -27.07 -2.63
C LYS A 154 6.40 -28.51 -2.82
N GLY A 155 5.64 -28.78 -3.87
CA GLY A 155 5.10 -30.11 -4.18
C GLY A 155 4.05 -30.60 -3.17
N LEU A 156 3.42 -29.69 -2.42
CA LEU A 156 2.39 -30.04 -1.43
C LEU A 156 1.04 -30.37 -2.08
N ILE A 157 0.75 -29.68 -3.18
CA ILE A 157 -0.43 -29.84 -4.03
C ILE A 157 -0.02 -29.63 -5.50
N GLU A 158 -0.88 -30.02 -6.43
CA GLU A 158 -0.79 -29.61 -7.84
C GLU A 158 -1.97 -28.69 -8.16
N VAL A 159 -1.75 -27.76 -9.08
CA VAL A 159 -2.72 -26.73 -9.46
C VAL A 159 -2.70 -26.51 -10.98
N LYS A 160 -3.76 -25.93 -11.53
CA LYS A 160 -3.75 -25.39 -12.91
C LYS A 160 -2.75 -24.23 -13.04
N ASP A 161 -2.39 -23.87 -14.28
CA ASP A 161 -1.38 -22.84 -14.56
C ASP A 161 -1.65 -21.47 -13.92
N ASN A 162 -2.91 -21.06 -13.81
CA ASN A 162 -3.32 -19.78 -13.24
C ASN A 162 -4.46 -20.00 -12.23
N PRO A 163 -4.16 -20.57 -11.05
CA PRO A 163 -5.19 -20.87 -10.07
C PRO A 163 -5.71 -19.58 -9.46
N ILE A 164 -7.02 -19.51 -9.26
CA ILE A 164 -7.68 -18.37 -8.60
C ILE A 164 -8.63 -18.82 -7.49
N THR A 165 -8.82 -20.13 -7.33
CA THR A 165 -9.68 -20.72 -6.29
C THR A 165 -9.23 -22.15 -5.94
N LEU A 166 -9.64 -22.67 -4.79
CA LEU A 166 -9.45 -24.07 -4.35
C LEU A 166 -9.90 -25.11 -5.40
N LYS A 167 -10.85 -24.76 -6.29
CA LYS A 167 -11.30 -25.64 -7.39
C LYS A 167 -10.24 -25.85 -8.47
N ASP A 168 -9.16 -25.07 -8.45
CA ASP A 168 -8.05 -25.20 -9.38
C ASP A 168 -6.95 -26.15 -8.89
N ILE A 169 -7.12 -26.74 -7.69
CA ILE A 169 -6.28 -27.83 -7.20
C ILE A 169 -6.56 -29.10 -8.01
N THR A 170 -5.53 -29.65 -8.66
CA THR A 170 -5.62 -30.87 -9.48
C THR A 170 -5.17 -32.11 -8.73
N ALA A 171 -4.30 -31.97 -7.73
CA ALA A 171 -3.90 -33.06 -6.84
C ALA A 171 -3.66 -32.55 -5.40
N ASN A 172 -4.10 -33.32 -4.41
CA ASN A 172 -3.91 -33.06 -2.99
C ASN A 172 -3.52 -34.36 -2.26
N PRO A 173 -2.27 -34.84 -2.44
CA PRO A 173 -1.86 -36.18 -2.00
C PRO A 173 -1.89 -36.37 -0.48
N LYS A 174 -1.72 -35.28 0.28
CA LYS A 174 -1.80 -35.27 1.75
C LYS A 174 -3.22 -34.95 2.27
N ASN A 175 -4.24 -34.92 1.42
CA ASN A 175 -5.64 -34.73 1.81
C ASN A 175 -5.93 -33.47 2.67
N PHE A 176 -5.12 -32.40 2.50
CA PHE A 176 -5.25 -31.15 3.27
C PHE A 176 -6.68 -30.59 3.24
N LYS A 177 -7.08 -29.97 4.35
CA LYS A 177 -8.40 -29.35 4.53
C LYS A 177 -8.26 -27.85 4.49
N PHE A 178 -8.57 -27.26 3.34
CA PHE A 178 -8.49 -25.81 3.16
C PHE A 178 -9.72 -25.10 3.73
N THR A 179 -9.51 -23.94 4.35
CA THR A 179 -10.56 -23.01 4.75
C THR A 179 -10.21 -21.62 4.22
N GLU A 180 -11.10 -21.04 3.42
CA GLU A 180 -10.98 -19.67 2.92
C GLU A 180 -11.34 -18.68 4.05
N ILE A 181 -10.42 -17.77 4.38
CA ILE A 181 -10.57 -16.77 5.44
C ILE A 181 -10.15 -15.40 4.92
N GLU A 182 -10.81 -14.35 5.42
CA GLU A 182 -10.47 -12.96 5.11
C GLU A 182 -9.03 -12.65 5.59
N ASN A 183 -8.27 -11.89 4.79
CA ASN A 183 -6.83 -11.73 5.00
C ASN A 183 -6.45 -11.15 6.37
N ALA A 184 -7.16 -10.13 6.86
CA ALA A 184 -6.90 -9.54 8.17
C ALA A 184 -7.18 -10.52 9.33
N SER A 185 -7.97 -11.56 9.09
CA SER A 185 -8.33 -12.60 10.06
C SER A 185 -7.39 -13.81 10.03
N LEU A 186 -6.59 -14.00 8.97
CA LEU A 186 -5.70 -15.16 8.82
C LEU A 186 -4.71 -15.37 9.96
N PRO A 187 -4.07 -14.34 10.55
CA PRO A 187 -3.18 -14.56 11.69
C PRO A 187 -3.89 -15.23 12.88
N GLN A 188 -5.17 -14.92 13.10
CA GLN A 188 -5.94 -15.49 14.22
C GLN A 188 -6.35 -16.95 13.97
N ALA A 189 -6.44 -17.37 12.70
CA ALA A 189 -6.74 -18.76 12.34
C ALA A 189 -5.64 -19.74 12.79
N LEU A 190 -4.43 -19.26 13.10
CA LEU A 190 -3.37 -20.10 13.66
C LEU A 190 -3.69 -20.62 15.08
N ASN A 191 -4.75 -20.14 15.72
CA ASN A 191 -5.20 -20.66 17.02
C ASN A 191 -6.00 -21.98 16.90
N ASP A 192 -6.57 -22.26 15.73
CA ASP A 192 -7.45 -23.42 15.51
C ASP A 192 -7.12 -24.21 14.23
N LYS A 193 -6.15 -23.76 13.43
CA LYS A 193 -5.64 -24.44 12.24
C LYS A 193 -4.20 -24.89 12.44
N ASP A 194 -3.85 -25.99 11.78
CA ASP A 194 -2.46 -26.51 11.77
C ASP A 194 -1.51 -25.51 11.09
N ALA A 195 -1.99 -24.82 10.05
CA ALA A 195 -1.24 -23.78 9.37
C ALA A 195 -2.15 -22.71 8.75
N ALA A 196 -1.59 -21.53 8.47
CA ALA A 196 -2.27 -20.48 7.73
C ALA A 196 -1.30 -19.80 6.76
N ILE A 197 -1.75 -19.56 5.54
CA ILE A 197 -1.04 -18.70 4.60
C ILE A 197 -1.35 -17.25 4.97
N VAL A 198 -0.35 -16.42 5.22
CA VAL A 198 -0.52 -15.03 5.65
C VAL A 198 0.37 -14.12 4.81
N THR A 199 -0.16 -12.98 4.35
CA THR A 199 0.65 -11.94 3.70
C THR A 199 1.46 -11.18 4.75
N LEU A 200 2.65 -10.70 4.39
CA LEU A 200 3.51 -9.98 5.32
C LEU A 200 2.82 -8.80 6.03
N ALA A 201 1.94 -8.09 5.32
CA ALA A 201 1.22 -6.92 5.86
C ALA A 201 0.32 -7.26 7.07
N PHE A 202 -0.19 -8.49 7.15
CA PHE A 202 -0.96 -8.97 8.30
C PHE A 202 -0.11 -9.81 9.27
N ALA A 203 0.98 -10.42 8.79
CA ALA A 203 1.91 -11.16 9.62
C ALA A 203 2.68 -10.26 10.60
N LEU A 204 3.20 -9.11 10.13
CA LEU A 204 4.02 -8.21 10.95
C LEU A 204 3.26 -7.65 12.17
N PRO A 205 2.06 -7.07 12.03
CA PRO A 205 1.31 -6.55 13.18
C PRO A 205 0.84 -7.66 14.14
N ALA A 206 0.67 -8.89 13.64
CA ALA A 206 0.29 -10.04 14.44
C ALA A 206 1.48 -10.69 15.17
N GLY A 207 2.71 -10.18 14.99
CA GLY A 207 3.91 -10.73 15.61
C GLY A 207 4.33 -12.09 15.06
N LEU A 208 3.93 -12.43 13.82
CA LEU A 208 4.36 -13.67 13.17
C LEU A 208 5.80 -13.51 12.67
N SER A 209 6.72 -14.11 13.42
CA SER A 209 8.16 -14.10 13.18
C SER A 209 8.62 -15.22 12.25
N SER A 210 9.87 -15.14 11.79
CA SER A 210 10.45 -16.08 10.81
C SER A 210 10.54 -17.52 11.31
N ASP A 211 10.65 -17.75 12.61
CA ASP A 211 10.66 -19.08 13.23
C ASP A 211 9.31 -19.81 13.12
N LYS A 212 8.23 -19.07 12.85
CA LYS A 212 6.89 -19.65 12.61
C LYS A 212 6.64 -19.95 11.13
N GLN A 213 7.55 -19.57 10.23
CA GLN A 213 7.39 -19.77 8.79
C GLN A 213 7.80 -21.19 8.40
N LEU A 214 6.86 -21.96 7.86
CA LEU A 214 7.12 -23.26 7.26
C LEU A 214 7.66 -23.14 5.84
N VAL A 215 7.13 -22.16 5.10
CA VAL A 215 7.49 -21.85 3.72
C VAL A 215 7.33 -20.35 3.50
N VAL A 216 8.32 -19.74 2.85
CA VAL A 216 8.28 -18.34 2.43
C VAL A 216 8.39 -18.29 0.90
N GLU A 217 7.64 -17.38 0.31
CA GLU A 217 7.72 -17.04 -1.10
C GLU A 217 9.10 -16.46 -1.47
N GLY A 218 9.60 -16.82 -2.65
CA GLY A 218 10.89 -16.38 -3.15
C GLY A 218 10.92 -14.96 -3.70
N GLU A 219 12.13 -14.45 -3.92
CA GLU A 219 12.38 -13.11 -4.48
C GLU A 219 12.03 -12.99 -5.97
N ASP A 220 11.90 -14.12 -6.66
CA ASP A 220 11.46 -14.21 -8.06
C ASP A 220 9.94 -14.05 -8.23
N SER A 221 9.22 -13.78 -7.14
CA SER A 221 7.79 -13.56 -7.14
C SER A 221 7.35 -12.39 -8.02
N PRO A 222 6.28 -12.55 -8.83
CA PRO A 222 5.73 -11.47 -9.63
C PRO A 222 4.90 -10.47 -8.79
N PHE A 223 4.64 -10.76 -7.51
CA PHE A 223 3.66 -10.05 -6.67
C PHE A 223 4.21 -8.80 -5.98
N TYR A 224 5.04 -8.03 -6.69
CA TYR A 224 5.45 -6.71 -6.24
C TYR A 224 4.24 -5.79 -6.09
N ASN A 225 4.15 -5.13 -4.94
CA ASN A 225 3.19 -4.07 -4.73
C ASN A 225 3.52 -2.86 -5.60
N VAL A 226 2.47 -2.26 -6.14
CA VAL A 226 2.51 -1.14 -7.05
C VAL A 226 1.94 0.11 -6.40
N LEU A 227 2.44 1.27 -6.83
CA LEU A 227 1.75 2.53 -6.60
C LEU A 227 0.62 2.63 -7.61
N ALA A 228 -0.62 2.60 -7.14
CA ALA A 228 -1.81 2.69 -7.97
C ALA A 228 -2.49 4.05 -7.85
N VAL A 229 -3.04 4.56 -8.95
CA VAL A 229 -3.74 5.84 -9.05
C VAL A 229 -4.96 5.70 -9.97
N ARG A 230 -5.83 6.70 -10.02
CA ARG A 230 -6.83 6.80 -11.09
C ARG A 230 -6.15 7.14 -12.42
N ALA A 231 -6.68 6.67 -13.56
CA ALA A 231 -6.06 6.84 -14.87
C ALA A 231 -5.64 8.28 -15.19
N GLU A 232 -6.47 9.28 -14.83
CA GLU A 232 -6.20 10.70 -15.07
C GLU A 232 -5.03 11.27 -14.25
N MET A 233 -4.64 10.59 -13.16
CA MET A 233 -3.54 10.98 -12.27
C MET A 233 -2.20 10.34 -12.68
N LYS A 234 -2.18 9.49 -13.72
CA LYS A 234 -0.98 8.76 -14.13
C LYS A 234 0.22 9.69 -14.38
N ASP A 235 -0.02 10.82 -15.04
CA ASP A 235 1.01 11.79 -15.41
C ASP A 235 1.06 12.99 -14.43
N ASP A 236 0.36 12.91 -13.29
CA ASP A 236 0.39 13.96 -12.27
C ASP A 236 1.82 14.10 -11.71
N PRO A 237 2.41 15.33 -11.72
CA PRO A 237 3.77 15.54 -11.24
C PRO A 237 4.01 15.08 -9.80
N ARG A 238 3.00 15.14 -8.92
CA ARG A 238 3.09 14.68 -7.53
C ARG A 238 3.21 13.16 -7.46
N VAL A 239 2.47 12.45 -8.31
CA VAL A 239 2.53 10.98 -8.43
C VAL A 239 3.90 10.55 -8.94
N GLN A 240 4.42 11.23 -9.97
CA GLN A 240 5.74 10.95 -10.52
C GLN A 240 6.87 11.22 -9.52
N LYS A 241 6.79 12.32 -8.76
CA LYS A 241 7.72 12.59 -7.64
C LYS A 241 7.64 11.50 -6.57
N LEU A 242 6.43 11.13 -6.14
CA LEU A 242 6.24 10.10 -5.13
C LEU A 242 6.83 8.76 -5.58
N LEU A 243 6.57 8.35 -6.82
CA LEU A 243 7.14 7.13 -7.38
C LEU A 243 8.67 7.17 -7.35
N ALA A 244 9.27 8.28 -7.81
CA ALA A 244 10.72 8.43 -7.83
C ALA A 244 11.34 8.34 -6.42
N ILE A 245 10.68 8.91 -5.41
CA ILE A 245 11.09 8.78 -4.01
C ILE A 245 10.97 7.33 -3.53
N LEU A 246 9.84 6.68 -3.79
CA LEU A 246 9.56 5.30 -3.37
C LEU A 246 10.52 4.28 -4.02
N THR A 247 11.12 4.61 -5.16
CA THR A 247 12.12 3.78 -5.85
C THR A 247 13.54 4.37 -5.79
N SER A 248 13.79 5.27 -4.84
CA SER A 248 15.11 5.90 -4.67
C SER A 248 16.10 5.01 -3.88
N PRO A 249 17.41 5.24 -4.01
CA PRO A 249 18.41 4.60 -3.13
C PRO A 249 18.14 4.82 -1.65
N ASP A 250 17.72 6.02 -1.24
CA ASP A 250 17.39 6.33 0.17
C ASP A 250 16.25 5.44 0.68
N MET A 251 15.20 5.23 -0.14
CA MET A 251 14.10 4.32 0.22
C MET A 251 14.54 2.87 0.25
N LYS A 252 15.39 2.44 -0.70
CA LYS A 252 15.97 1.10 -0.70
C LYS A 252 16.74 0.82 0.58
N ASP A 253 17.58 1.76 1.01
CA ASP A 253 18.36 1.65 2.23
C ASP A 253 17.48 1.62 3.49
N TYR A 254 16.42 2.44 3.51
CA TYR A 254 15.40 2.39 4.55
C TYR A 254 14.74 1.02 4.64
N ILE A 255 14.24 0.48 3.51
CA ILE A 255 13.58 -0.83 3.45
C ILE A 255 14.50 -1.93 3.98
N ASN A 256 15.76 -1.96 3.50
CA ASN A 256 16.74 -2.97 3.92
C ASN A 256 17.05 -2.89 5.42
N THR A 257 17.16 -1.67 5.96
CA THR A 257 17.49 -1.44 7.37
C THR A 257 16.31 -1.77 8.29
N GLU A 258 15.13 -1.26 7.96
CA GLU A 258 13.92 -1.39 8.77
C GLU A 258 13.41 -2.83 8.78
N PHE A 259 13.28 -3.43 7.59
CA PHE A 259 12.66 -4.75 7.43
C PHE A 259 13.66 -5.90 7.40
N LYS A 260 14.97 -5.64 7.40
CA LYS A 260 16.04 -6.65 7.54
C LYS A 260 15.88 -7.83 6.58
N GLY A 261 15.50 -7.54 5.33
CA GLY A 261 15.29 -8.55 4.29
C GLY A 261 13.89 -9.19 4.25
N LEU A 262 12.98 -8.84 5.17
CA LEU A 262 11.58 -9.29 5.11
C LEU A 262 10.78 -8.61 4.00
N VAL A 263 11.23 -7.44 3.55
CA VAL A 263 10.63 -6.69 2.43
C VAL A 263 11.71 -6.49 1.37
N ILE A 264 11.37 -6.80 0.12
CA ILE A 264 12.31 -6.73 -1.00
C ILE A 264 12.00 -5.45 -1.81
N PRO A 265 12.93 -4.49 -1.92
CA PRO A 265 12.71 -3.29 -2.74
C PRO A 265 12.67 -3.66 -4.23
N ALA A 266 11.89 -2.92 -5.03
CA ALA A 266 11.81 -3.16 -6.48
C ALA A 266 13.06 -2.71 -7.26
N SER A 267 13.88 -1.83 -6.67
CA SER A 267 15.09 -1.24 -7.27
C SER A 267 16.15 -0.99 -6.22
#